data_AF-A0A423K2U5-F1
#
_entry.id   AF-A0A423K2U5-F1
#
_cell.length_a   1.000
_cell.length_b   1.000
_cell.length_c   1.000
_cell.angle_alpha   90.00
_cell.angle_beta   90.00
_cell.angle_gamma   90.00
#
_symmetry.space_group_name_H-M   'P 1'
#
loop_
_entity.id
_entity.type
_entity.pdbx_description
1 polymer ?
#
loop_
_entity_poly.entity_id
_entity_poly.type
_entity_poly.pdbx_seq_one_letter_code
_entity_poly.pdbx_strand_id
1 'polypeptide(L)'
;MSLIKLLSTLFFLTLSFHASADLSPLQEPSKKQGITLYNQYKTMSATALLTVAAESGDDEAQYFLGESLRKKNHYMNAEAREWYEASASQGNLYAMIQLGRSEKDLCQFSNDCSPTTKQPIDWLNLAQNLAKPKAEQGDAEAMFIMYQLTIDRDWLEKSANAGHAIAQYWMAIGEQEGNGIFLLPWKRSESIAKWLKASSEGGYPKAMMAYVAVLYKEGDMVGVRHWLEEAANTGEQNAVSTYGAYLTHTPDKVGYPLDLVKGYGLVSLLKELDGGGSARDYLEVKLPEIEAKMTPEQISQANEFAKKWKLTHPPLSFFPEKLSH
;
A
#
# COMPACT_ATOMS: atom_id res chain seq x y z
N MET A 1 -37.89 66.60 15.46
CA MET A 1 -38.08 65.35 16.24
C MET A 1 -39.03 64.48 15.44
N SER A 2 -38.69 63.33 14.86
CA SER A 2 -37.67 62.33 15.21
C SER A 2 -37.27 61.58 13.93
N LEU A 3 -35.97 61.37 13.72
CA LEU A 3 -35.39 60.56 12.65
C LEU A 3 -35.19 59.15 13.21
N ILE A 4 -35.97 58.15 12.78
CA ILE A 4 -35.69 56.74 13.12
C ILE A 4 -34.97 56.12 11.93
N LYS A 5 -33.68 55.85 12.12
CA LYS A 5 -32.80 55.17 11.16
C LYS A 5 -33.14 53.67 11.16
N LEU A 6 -33.49 53.12 9.99
CA LEU A 6 -33.46 51.68 9.76
C LEU A 6 -32.00 51.23 9.71
N LEU A 7 -31.56 50.42 10.68
CA LEU A 7 -30.34 49.63 10.59
C LEU A 7 -30.69 48.28 9.96
N SER A 8 -30.37 48.10 8.69
CA SER A 8 -30.35 46.81 8.02
C SER A 8 -29.01 46.13 8.28
N THR A 9 -29.00 45.15 9.20
CA THR A 9 -27.87 44.26 9.46
C THR A 9 -27.77 43.22 8.34
N LEU A 10 -26.76 43.37 7.48
CA LEU A 10 -26.39 42.38 6.48
C LEU A 10 -25.61 41.25 7.18
N PHE A 11 -26.23 40.08 7.34
CA PHE A 11 -25.55 38.89 7.86
C PHE A 11 -24.80 38.22 6.69
N PHE A 12 -23.49 38.41 6.61
CA PHE A 12 -22.63 37.70 5.66
C PHE A 12 -22.53 36.24 6.10
N LEU A 13 -23.32 35.36 5.48
CA LEU A 13 -23.04 33.93 5.46
C LEU A 13 -21.77 33.71 4.63
N THR A 14 -20.62 33.56 5.30
CA THR A 14 -19.42 33.01 4.67
C THR A 14 -19.65 31.52 4.42
N LEU A 15 -20.22 31.20 3.26
CA LEU A 15 -20.14 29.85 2.70
C LEU A 15 -18.68 29.60 2.37
N SER A 16 -17.98 28.86 3.25
CA SER A 16 -16.67 28.29 2.94
C SER A 16 -16.85 27.22 1.87
N PHE A 17 -16.90 27.65 0.61
CA PHE A 17 -16.73 26.74 -0.52
C PHE A 17 -15.35 26.11 -0.39
N HIS A 18 -15.30 24.86 0.07
CA HIS A 18 -14.14 24.01 -0.15
C HIS A 18 -14.20 23.64 -1.63
N ALA A 19 -13.71 24.54 -2.48
CA ALA A 19 -13.36 24.16 -3.83
C ALA A 19 -12.21 23.16 -3.71
N SER A 20 -12.48 21.88 -3.96
CA SER A 20 -11.42 20.93 -4.27
C SER A 20 -10.75 21.42 -5.53
N ALA A 21 -9.70 22.23 -5.37
CA ALA A 21 -8.90 22.69 -6.48
C ALA A 21 -8.12 21.48 -6.99
N ASP A 22 -8.29 21.15 -8.27
CA ASP A 22 -7.47 20.13 -8.92
C ASP A 22 -5.99 20.47 -8.74
N LEU A 23 -5.16 19.45 -8.45
CA LEU A 23 -3.74 19.65 -8.25
C LEU A 23 -3.10 20.30 -9.47
N SER A 24 -2.24 21.29 -9.23
CA SER A 24 -1.46 21.93 -10.28
C SER A 24 -0.52 20.92 -10.97
N PRO A 25 -0.09 21.20 -12.21
CA PRO A 25 0.87 20.35 -12.93
C PRO A 25 2.20 20.10 -12.20
N LEU A 26 2.53 20.88 -11.17
CA LEU A 26 3.72 20.68 -10.33
C LEU A 26 3.43 19.82 -9.08
N GLN A 27 2.20 19.84 -8.57
CA GLN A 27 1.80 19.12 -7.36
C GLN A 27 1.57 17.63 -7.63
N GLU A 28 0.90 17.29 -8.73
CA GLU A 28 0.55 15.91 -9.06
C GLU A 28 1.79 15.00 -9.25
N PRO A 29 2.85 15.40 -9.99
CA PRO A 29 4.08 14.62 -10.06
C PRO A 29 4.78 14.49 -8.71
N SER A 30 4.78 15.56 -7.90
CA SER A 30 5.39 15.56 -6.57
C SER A 30 4.68 14.58 -5.64
N LYS A 31 3.34 14.58 -5.63
CA LYS A 31 2.51 13.62 -4.89
C LYS A 31 2.84 12.17 -5.31
N LYS A 32 2.82 11.88 -6.61
CA LYS A 32 3.11 10.53 -7.14
C LYS A 32 4.50 10.04 -6.74
N GLN A 33 5.51 10.90 -6.85
CA GLN A 33 6.87 10.58 -6.45
C GLN A 33 6.97 10.40 -4.93
N GLY A 34 6.30 11.23 -4.13
CA GLY A 34 6.22 11.09 -2.68
C GLY A 34 5.63 9.76 -2.24
N ILE A 35 4.50 9.35 -2.82
CA ILE A 35 3.85 8.04 -2.55
C ILE A 35 4.76 6.89 -2.98
N THR A 36 5.45 7.03 -4.13
CA THR A 36 6.44 6.04 -4.58
C THR A 36 7.54 5.85 -3.54
N LEU A 37 8.12 6.94 -3.03
CA LEU A 37 9.16 6.88 -2.01
C LEU A 37 8.65 6.28 -0.70
N TYR A 38 7.41 6.59 -0.29
CA TYR A 38 6.77 5.96 0.87
C TYR A 38 6.67 4.43 0.67
N ASN A 39 6.21 3.98 -0.50
CA ASN A 39 6.11 2.57 -0.84
C ASN A 39 7.46 1.84 -0.94
N GLN A 40 8.56 2.59 -1.09
CA GLN A 40 9.94 2.12 -1.04
C GLN A 40 10.59 2.25 0.36
N TYR A 41 9.79 2.59 1.38
CA TYR A 41 10.23 2.87 2.76
C TYR A 41 11.20 4.04 2.92
N LYS A 42 11.27 4.96 1.94
CA LYS A 42 12.08 6.17 2.00
C LYS A 42 11.29 7.32 2.60
N THR A 43 10.80 7.13 3.83
CA THR A 43 9.85 8.05 4.49
C THR A 43 10.40 9.48 4.61
N MET A 44 11.68 9.66 4.92
CA MET A 44 12.30 10.99 4.98
C MET A 44 12.34 11.72 3.63
N SER A 45 12.53 11.00 2.53
CA SER A 45 12.53 11.58 1.19
C SER A 45 11.10 11.82 0.68
N ALA A 46 10.14 11.01 1.15
CA ALA A 46 8.73 11.15 0.81
C ALA A 46 8.11 12.43 1.40
N THR A 47 8.46 12.81 2.64
CA THR A 47 7.80 13.93 3.35
C THR A 47 7.86 15.22 2.55
N ALA A 48 9.04 15.66 2.09
CA ALA A 48 9.20 16.92 1.37
C ALA A 48 8.36 17.00 0.08
N LEU A 49 8.23 15.88 -0.64
CA LEU A 49 7.43 15.82 -1.87
C LEU A 49 5.92 15.77 -1.59
N LEU A 50 5.53 15.05 -0.53
CA LEU A 50 4.13 14.95 -0.12
C LEU A 50 3.59 16.29 0.43
N THR A 51 4.44 17.06 1.13
CA THR A 51 4.09 18.40 1.65
C THR A 51 3.53 19.32 0.57
N VAL A 52 4.09 19.28 -0.64
CA VAL A 52 3.69 20.16 -1.76
C VAL A 52 2.20 20.02 -2.12
N ALA A 53 1.67 18.79 -2.11
CA ALA A 53 0.26 18.52 -2.39
C ALA A 53 -0.61 18.55 -1.11
N ALA A 54 -0.04 18.16 0.03
CA ALA A 54 -0.74 18.17 1.31
C ALA A 54 -1.12 19.60 1.76
N GLU A 55 -0.22 20.57 1.58
CA GLU A 55 -0.46 22.00 1.88
C GLU A 55 -1.53 22.62 0.98
N SER A 56 -1.76 22.07 -0.21
CA SER A 56 -2.87 22.47 -1.08
C SER A 56 -4.20 21.79 -0.78
N GLY A 57 -4.25 20.92 0.23
CA GLY A 57 -5.49 20.28 0.66
C GLY A 57 -5.75 18.89 0.07
N ASP A 58 -4.80 18.25 -0.63
CA ASP A 58 -5.01 16.90 -1.17
C ASP A 58 -5.06 15.85 -0.03
N ASP A 59 -6.21 15.21 0.16
CA ASP A 59 -6.46 14.34 1.32
C ASP A 59 -5.53 13.11 1.35
N GLU A 60 -5.20 12.56 0.19
CA GLU A 60 -4.32 11.39 0.06
C GLU A 60 -2.87 11.75 0.37
N ALA A 61 -2.37 12.89 -0.14
CA ALA A 61 -1.06 13.40 0.19
C ALA A 61 -0.94 13.73 1.69
N GLN A 62 -1.97 14.32 2.28
CA GLN A 62 -2.05 14.56 3.73
C GLN A 62 -1.97 13.24 4.51
N TYR A 63 -2.72 12.21 4.09
CA TYR A 63 -2.67 10.89 4.70
C TYR A 63 -1.28 10.27 4.62
N PHE A 64 -0.67 10.22 3.43
CA PHE A 64 0.67 9.63 3.25
C PHE A 64 1.78 10.44 3.93
N LEU A 65 1.60 11.76 4.07
CA LEU A 65 2.51 12.60 4.85
C LEU A 65 2.41 12.24 6.34
N GLY A 66 1.19 12.11 6.88
CA GLY A 66 0.94 11.60 8.22
C GLY A 66 1.57 10.22 8.46
N GLU A 67 1.42 9.29 7.52
CA GLU A 67 2.04 7.95 7.59
C GLU A 67 3.57 8.01 7.54
N SER A 68 4.14 8.85 6.68
CA SER A 68 5.59 9.04 6.58
C SER A 68 6.18 9.58 7.89
N LEU A 69 5.54 10.59 8.49
CA LEU A 69 5.94 11.17 9.76
C LEU A 69 5.77 10.19 10.92
N ARG A 70 4.63 9.48 10.99
CA ARG A 70 4.37 8.48 12.02
C ARG A 70 5.40 7.36 11.99
N LYS A 71 5.74 6.84 10.80
CA LYS A 71 6.77 5.81 10.64
C LYS A 71 8.17 6.31 10.97
N LYS A 72 8.52 7.54 10.56
CA LYS A 72 9.81 8.18 10.89
C LYS A 72 10.01 8.28 12.40
N ASN A 73 8.96 8.66 13.12
CA ASN A 73 9.00 8.86 14.57
C ASN A 73 8.72 7.58 15.37
N HIS A 74 8.21 6.53 14.72
CA HIS A 74 7.68 5.30 15.33
C HIS A 74 6.45 5.49 16.23
N TYR A 75 5.84 6.67 16.22
CA TYR A 75 4.60 6.99 16.93
C TYR A 75 3.87 8.16 16.29
N MET A 76 2.62 8.38 16.71
CA MET A 76 1.82 9.53 16.30
C MET A 76 2.24 10.79 17.07
N ASN A 77 3.14 11.60 16.51
CA ASN A 77 3.51 12.89 17.08
C ASN A 77 2.54 14.00 16.63
N ALA A 78 2.75 15.24 17.10
CA ALA A 78 1.86 16.36 16.80
C ALA A 78 1.70 16.62 15.30
N GLU A 79 2.83 16.69 14.58
CA GLU A 79 2.84 16.96 13.14
C GLU A 79 2.11 15.87 12.34
N ALA A 80 2.39 14.59 12.61
CA ALA A 80 1.69 13.48 11.93
C ALA A 80 0.17 13.56 12.16
N ARG A 81 -0.24 13.86 13.40
CA ARG A 81 -1.66 13.98 13.76
C ARG A 81 -2.34 15.09 12.99
N GLU A 82 -1.75 16.28 12.89
CA GLU A 82 -2.33 17.40 12.16
C GLU A 82 -2.66 17.02 10.71
N TRP A 83 -1.74 16.31 10.03
CA TRP A 83 -1.96 15.85 8.67
C TRP A 83 -3.04 14.78 8.54
N TYR A 84 -3.12 13.85 9.50
CA TYR A 84 -4.26 12.92 9.53
C TYR A 84 -5.58 13.61 9.80
N GLU A 85 -5.63 14.59 10.71
CA GLU A 85 -6.86 15.31 11.01
C GLU A 85 -7.33 16.14 9.81
N ALA A 86 -6.39 16.75 9.07
CA ALA A 86 -6.67 17.41 7.80
C ALA A 86 -7.27 16.42 6.77
N SER A 87 -6.65 15.26 6.58
CA SER A 87 -7.16 14.22 5.67
C SER A 87 -8.52 13.67 6.11
N ALA A 88 -8.68 13.38 7.41
CA ALA A 88 -9.91 12.88 7.99
C ALA A 88 -11.05 13.90 7.90
N SER A 89 -10.78 15.21 8.00
CA SER A 89 -11.79 16.26 7.86
C SER A 89 -12.45 16.27 6.47
N GLN A 90 -11.78 15.71 5.47
CA GLN A 90 -12.26 15.54 4.10
C GLN A 90 -12.95 14.19 3.87
N GLY A 91 -13.07 13.35 4.90
CA GLY A 91 -13.75 12.05 4.83
C GLY A 91 -12.83 10.84 4.60
N ASN A 92 -11.51 11.01 4.71
CA ASN A 92 -10.57 9.90 4.55
C ASN A 92 -10.69 8.89 5.71
N LEU A 93 -11.29 7.73 5.43
CA LEU A 93 -11.57 6.69 6.43
C LEU A 93 -10.29 6.07 7.02
N TYR A 94 -9.24 5.95 6.22
CA TYR A 94 -7.96 5.41 6.68
C TYR A 94 -7.30 6.35 7.69
N ALA A 95 -7.33 7.66 7.44
CA ALA A 95 -6.84 8.67 8.39
C ALA A 95 -7.61 8.62 9.72
N MET A 96 -8.96 8.53 9.65
CA MET A 96 -9.80 8.39 10.85
C MET A 96 -9.45 7.14 11.66
N ILE A 97 -9.20 6.00 10.99
CA ILE A 97 -8.80 4.77 11.67
C ILE A 97 -7.43 4.92 12.34
N GLN A 98 -6.45 5.53 11.67
CA GLN A 98 -5.12 5.76 12.25
C GLN A 98 -5.19 6.70 13.47
N LEU A 99 -5.99 7.75 13.41
CA LEU A 99 -6.24 8.63 14.56
C LEU A 99 -6.94 7.90 15.71
N GLY A 100 -7.91 7.04 15.38
CA GLY A 100 -8.68 6.29 16.35
C GLY A 100 -7.92 5.15 17.04
N ARG A 101 -6.94 4.56 16.34
CA ARG A 101 -6.03 3.52 16.87
C ARG A 101 -4.77 4.12 17.50
N SER A 102 -4.58 5.43 17.49
CA SER A 102 -3.42 6.09 18.09
C SER A 102 -3.46 5.94 19.62
N GLU A 103 -2.67 5.01 20.15
CA GLU A 103 -2.40 4.93 21.58
C GLU A 103 -1.52 6.11 22.03
N LYS A 104 -1.65 6.52 23.30
CA LYS A 104 -1.00 7.74 23.83
C LYS A 104 0.44 7.51 24.27
N ASP A 105 1.02 6.34 24.02
CA ASP A 105 2.09 5.86 24.89
C ASP A 105 3.43 6.56 24.62
N LEU A 106 3.86 6.69 23.37
CA LEU A 106 5.20 7.23 23.08
C LEU A 106 5.28 8.77 23.02
N CYS A 107 4.19 9.46 22.66
CA CYS A 107 4.20 10.93 22.61
C CYS A 107 4.30 11.57 24.00
N GLN A 108 3.82 10.88 25.05
CA GLN A 108 3.85 11.37 26.42
C GLN A 108 5.28 11.48 26.94
N PHE A 109 6.12 10.49 26.64
CA PHE A 109 7.53 10.51 27.03
C PHE A 109 8.32 11.60 26.30
N SER A 110 7.96 11.88 25.04
CA SER A 110 8.60 12.94 24.25
C SER A 110 8.04 14.34 24.52
N ASN A 111 7.01 14.49 25.36
CA ASN A 111 6.27 15.74 25.58
C ASN A 111 5.80 16.41 24.28
N ASP A 112 5.49 15.61 23.25
CA ASP A 112 5.03 16.05 21.91
C ASP A 112 3.66 15.43 21.56
N CYS A 113 2.82 15.23 22.58
CA CYS A 113 1.43 14.87 22.34
C CYS A 113 0.66 16.12 21.89
N SER A 114 0.15 16.11 20.66
CA SER A 114 -0.76 17.16 20.22
C SER A 114 -2.08 17.12 20.99
N PRO A 115 -2.65 18.30 21.35
CA PRO A 115 -4.01 18.38 21.85
C PRO A 115 -4.97 17.80 20.81
N THR A 116 -5.75 16.81 21.22
CA THR A 116 -6.74 16.16 20.35
C THR A 116 -7.89 17.11 20.00
N THR A 117 -8.24 17.27 18.72
CA THR A 117 -9.49 17.94 18.33
C THR A 117 -10.73 17.08 18.61
N LYS A 118 -10.56 15.74 18.61
CA LYS A 118 -11.57 14.72 18.95
C LYS A 118 -10.93 13.57 19.73
N GLN A 119 -11.68 12.88 20.59
CA GLN A 119 -11.15 11.67 21.22
C GLN A 119 -10.93 10.57 20.17
N PRO A 120 -9.95 9.65 20.35
CA PRO A 120 -9.71 8.58 19.38
C PRO A 120 -10.96 7.77 19.03
N ILE A 121 -11.81 7.47 20.02
CA ILE A 121 -13.07 6.74 19.80
C ILE A 121 -14.06 7.51 18.91
N ASP A 122 -14.06 8.84 18.94
CA ASP A 122 -14.94 9.65 18.10
C ASP A 122 -14.55 9.54 16.62
N TRP A 123 -13.25 9.39 16.32
CA TRP A 123 -12.78 9.13 14.95
C TRP A 123 -13.21 7.75 14.45
N LEU A 124 -13.11 6.71 15.28
CA LEU A 124 -13.59 5.37 14.92
C LEU A 124 -15.10 5.36 14.68
N ASN A 125 -15.87 6.03 15.54
CA ASN A 125 -17.32 6.16 15.39
C ASN A 125 -17.68 6.91 14.10
N LEU A 126 -16.95 7.99 13.76
CA LEU A 126 -17.16 8.73 12.53
C LEU A 126 -16.85 7.86 11.30
N ALA A 127 -15.72 7.16 11.29
CA ALA A 127 -15.34 6.25 10.21
C ALA A 127 -16.41 5.16 10.01
N GLN A 128 -16.90 4.56 11.09
CA GLN A 128 -17.95 3.55 11.03
C GLN A 128 -19.26 4.11 10.48
N ASN A 129 -19.68 5.31 10.92
CA ASN A 129 -20.90 5.95 10.45
C ASN A 129 -20.84 6.30 8.95
N LEU A 130 -19.66 6.62 8.42
CA LEU A 130 -19.46 6.90 7.00
C LEU A 130 -19.32 5.63 6.15
N ALA A 131 -18.67 4.59 6.67
CA ALA A 131 -18.43 3.34 5.96
C ALA A 131 -19.67 2.43 5.92
N LYS A 132 -20.38 2.28 7.04
CA LYS A 132 -21.49 1.34 7.19
C LYS A 132 -22.58 1.47 6.11
N PRO A 133 -23.14 2.66 5.79
CA PRO A 133 -24.18 2.75 4.77
C PRO A 133 -23.68 2.37 3.37
N LYS A 134 -22.41 2.65 3.03
CA LYS A 134 -21.80 2.23 1.76
C LYS A 134 -21.60 0.72 1.73
N ALA A 135 -21.12 0.15 2.83
CA ALA A 135 -20.94 -1.29 2.99
C ALA A 135 -22.28 -2.04 2.87
N GLU A 136 -23.36 -1.52 3.46
CA GLU A 136 -24.71 -2.08 3.34
C GLU A 136 -25.27 -1.98 1.91
N GLN A 137 -24.78 -1.04 1.10
CA GLN A 137 -25.14 -0.88 -0.31
C GLN A 137 -24.30 -1.75 -1.27
N GLY A 138 -23.34 -2.52 -0.76
CA GLY A 138 -22.54 -3.42 -1.60
C GLY A 138 -21.13 -2.91 -1.91
N ASP A 139 -20.70 -1.76 -1.38
CA ASP A 139 -19.35 -1.25 -1.62
C ASP A 139 -18.31 -2.15 -0.93
N ALA A 140 -17.50 -2.81 -1.75
CA ALA A 140 -16.56 -3.84 -1.30
C ALA A 140 -15.42 -3.27 -0.44
N GLU A 141 -14.95 -2.04 -0.72
CA GLU A 141 -13.92 -1.36 0.09
C GLU A 141 -14.52 -0.92 1.43
N ALA A 142 -15.73 -0.36 1.43
CA ALA A 142 -16.41 0.02 2.67
C ALA A 142 -16.68 -1.20 3.56
N MET A 143 -17.02 -2.37 2.99
CA MET A 143 -17.10 -3.62 3.75
C MET A 143 -15.74 -4.01 4.34
N PHE A 144 -14.64 -3.86 3.60
CA PHE A 144 -13.30 -4.10 4.12
C PHE A 144 -12.95 -3.14 5.26
N ILE A 145 -13.30 -1.86 5.13
CA ILE A 145 -13.15 -0.85 6.19
C ILE A 145 -13.98 -1.22 7.43
N MET A 146 -15.21 -1.73 7.25
CA MET A 146 -16.02 -2.22 8.37
C MET A 146 -15.35 -3.39 9.09
N TYR A 147 -14.73 -4.32 8.37
CA TYR A 147 -13.88 -5.36 8.99
C TYR A 147 -12.71 -4.74 9.76
N GLN A 148 -12.00 -3.76 9.20
CA GLN A 148 -10.91 -3.09 9.90
C GLN A 148 -11.37 -2.38 11.19
N LEU A 149 -12.57 -1.81 11.19
CA LEU A 149 -13.13 -1.11 12.35
C LEU A 149 -13.65 -2.05 13.45
N THR A 150 -14.20 -3.20 13.08
CA THR A 150 -14.98 -4.07 13.99
C THR A 150 -14.33 -5.41 14.27
N ILE A 151 -13.40 -5.84 13.41
CA ILE A 151 -12.82 -7.19 13.36
C ILE A 151 -13.88 -8.28 13.11
N ASP A 152 -15.11 -7.89 12.73
CA ASP A 152 -16.18 -8.80 12.39
C ASP A 152 -15.92 -9.42 11.01
N ARG A 153 -15.71 -10.73 11.00
CA ARG A 153 -15.33 -11.50 9.82
C ARG A 153 -16.45 -11.62 8.80
N ASP A 154 -17.71 -11.39 9.18
CA ASP A 154 -18.82 -11.35 8.23
C ASP A 154 -18.62 -10.20 7.22
N TRP A 155 -18.06 -9.07 7.66
CA TRP A 155 -17.72 -7.97 6.75
C TRP A 155 -16.56 -8.31 5.82
N LEU A 156 -15.56 -9.04 6.32
CA LEU A 156 -14.44 -9.49 5.49
C LEU A 156 -14.93 -10.45 4.40
N GLU A 157 -15.78 -11.41 4.75
CA GLU A 157 -16.36 -12.37 3.80
C GLU A 157 -17.23 -11.66 2.76
N LYS A 158 -18.10 -10.73 3.18
CA LYS A 158 -18.90 -9.91 2.25
C LYS A 158 -18.02 -9.10 1.30
N SER A 159 -16.98 -8.45 1.81
CA SER A 159 -16.02 -7.69 1.00
C SER A 159 -15.30 -8.56 -0.03
N ALA A 160 -14.84 -9.74 0.39
CA ALA A 160 -14.16 -10.68 -0.49
C ALA A 160 -15.09 -11.23 -1.59
N ASN A 161 -16.34 -11.55 -1.23
CA ASN A 161 -17.38 -11.98 -2.17
C ASN A 161 -17.81 -10.85 -3.14
N ALA A 162 -17.72 -9.59 -2.71
CA ALA A 162 -17.95 -8.41 -3.55
C ALA A 162 -16.75 -8.06 -4.45
N GLY A 163 -15.66 -8.84 -4.41
CA GLY A 163 -14.53 -8.69 -5.35
C GLY A 163 -13.36 -7.85 -4.83
N HIS A 164 -13.34 -7.46 -3.55
CA HIS A 164 -12.21 -6.68 -3.01
C HIS A 164 -10.96 -7.55 -2.88
N ALA A 165 -9.96 -7.32 -3.72
CA ALA A 165 -8.78 -8.17 -3.84
C ALA A 165 -8.02 -8.33 -2.51
N ILE A 166 -7.86 -7.25 -1.74
CA ILE A 166 -7.19 -7.31 -0.43
C ILE A 166 -8.00 -8.14 0.57
N ALA A 167 -9.33 -8.07 0.54
CA ALA A 167 -10.18 -8.88 1.42
C ALA A 167 -10.09 -10.37 1.05
N GLN A 168 -10.07 -10.69 -0.24
CA GLN A 168 -9.85 -12.07 -0.73
C GLN A 168 -8.49 -12.62 -0.27
N TYR A 169 -7.43 -11.81 -0.32
CA TYR A 169 -6.14 -12.20 0.26
C TYR A 169 -6.24 -12.49 1.75
N TRP A 170 -6.88 -11.61 2.53
CA TRP A 170 -7.06 -11.81 3.97
C TRP A 170 -7.95 -13.00 4.34
N MET A 171 -8.92 -13.37 3.48
CA MET A 171 -9.65 -14.63 3.63
C MET A 171 -8.69 -15.83 3.55
N ALA A 172 -7.80 -15.83 2.55
CA ALA A 172 -6.82 -16.89 2.36
C ALA A 172 -5.81 -16.98 3.52
N ILE A 173 -5.28 -15.84 3.98
CA ILE A 173 -4.36 -15.78 5.11
C ILE A 173 -5.03 -16.27 6.40
N GLY A 174 -6.25 -15.81 6.68
CA GLY A 174 -7.00 -16.29 7.84
C GLY A 174 -7.21 -17.80 7.81
N GLU A 175 -7.60 -18.36 6.66
CA GLU A 175 -7.75 -19.80 6.49
C GLU A 175 -6.42 -20.56 6.64
N GLN A 176 -5.29 -19.98 6.24
CA GLN A 176 -3.97 -20.57 6.49
C GLN A 176 -3.62 -20.60 7.98
N GLU A 177 -4.03 -19.57 8.73
CA GLU A 177 -3.81 -19.45 10.18
C GLU A 177 -4.78 -20.27 11.05
N GLY A 178 -5.69 -21.03 10.42
CA GLY A 178 -6.59 -21.94 11.12
C GLY A 178 -8.05 -21.47 11.17
N ASN A 179 -8.37 -20.26 10.70
CA ASN A 179 -9.75 -19.79 10.64
C ASN A 179 -10.62 -20.62 9.71
N GLY A 180 -11.93 -20.62 9.97
CA GLY A 180 -12.92 -21.38 9.19
C GLY A 180 -13.02 -22.85 9.63
N ILE A 181 -14.13 -23.49 9.26
CA ILE A 181 -14.43 -24.88 9.63
C ILE A 181 -14.27 -25.75 8.39
N PHE A 182 -13.23 -26.58 8.37
CA PHE A 182 -12.94 -27.53 7.30
C PHE A 182 -12.86 -28.93 7.87
N LEU A 183 -13.73 -29.82 7.38
CA LEU A 183 -13.71 -31.22 7.81
C LEU A 183 -12.42 -31.94 7.40
N LEU A 184 -11.83 -31.55 6.27
CA LEU A 184 -10.70 -32.23 5.65
C LEU A 184 -9.62 -31.20 5.25
N PRO A 185 -8.32 -31.46 5.52
CA PRO A 185 -7.25 -30.49 5.26
C PRO A 185 -7.17 -30.01 3.80
N TRP A 186 -7.44 -30.88 2.83
CA TRP A 186 -7.39 -30.52 1.41
C TRP A 186 -8.51 -29.53 1.01
N LYS A 187 -9.67 -29.55 1.68
CA LYS A 187 -10.73 -28.55 1.44
C LYS A 187 -10.31 -27.15 1.88
N ARG A 188 -9.52 -27.06 2.96
CA ARG A 188 -8.88 -25.80 3.36
C ARG A 188 -7.89 -25.34 2.29
N SER A 189 -7.04 -26.24 1.79
CA SER A 189 -6.07 -25.90 0.72
C SER A 189 -6.76 -25.46 -0.58
N GLU A 190 -7.82 -26.14 -1.01
CA GLU A 190 -8.63 -25.74 -2.18
C GLU A 190 -9.24 -24.33 -2.01
N SER A 191 -9.76 -24.03 -0.81
CA SER A 191 -10.35 -22.72 -0.50
C SER A 191 -9.31 -21.59 -0.50
N ILE A 192 -8.15 -21.82 0.14
CA ILE A 192 -7.01 -20.88 0.13
C ILE A 192 -6.57 -20.60 -1.31
N ALA A 193 -6.39 -21.64 -2.13
CA ALA A 193 -6.00 -21.50 -3.53
C ALA A 193 -7.03 -20.66 -4.32
N LYS A 194 -8.32 -20.90 -4.10
CA LYS A 194 -9.41 -20.13 -4.74
C LYS A 194 -9.35 -18.65 -4.37
N TRP A 195 -9.17 -18.34 -3.09
CA TRP A 195 -9.10 -16.96 -2.62
C TRP A 195 -7.85 -16.22 -3.13
N LEU A 196 -6.69 -16.88 -3.08
CA LEU A 196 -5.45 -16.31 -3.60
C LEU A 196 -5.53 -16.07 -5.10
N LYS A 197 -6.09 -17.02 -5.86
CA LYS A 197 -6.33 -16.84 -7.29
C LYS A 197 -7.25 -15.65 -7.57
N ALA A 198 -8.39 -15.56 -6.90
CA ALA A 198 -9.34 -14.45 -7.08
C ALA A 198 -8.69 -13.09 -6.75
N SER A 199 -7.92 -13.02 -5.67
CA SER A 199 -7.20 -11.81 -5.27
C SER A 199 -6.12 -11.42 -6.27
N SER A 200 -5.46 -12.42 -6.87
CA SER A 200 -4.44 -12.25 -7.92
C SER A 200 -5.07 -11.74 -9.22
N GLU A 201 -6.22 -12.29 -9.62
CA GLU A 201 -7.05 -11.80 -10.74
C GLU A 201 -7.59 -10.38 -10.48
N GLY A 202 -7.83 -10.03 -9.21
CA GLY A 202 -8.13 -8.68 -8.74
C GLY A 202 -6.92 -7.73 -8.70
N GLY A 203 -5.74 -8.18 -9.12
CA GLY A 203 -4.55 -7.35 -9.27
C GLY A 203 -3.72 -7.16 -8.00
N TYR A 204 -3.93 -7.94 -6.93
CA TYR A 204 -3.19 -7.77 -5.69
C TYR A 204 -1.83 -8.52 -5.68
N PRO A 205 -0.67 -7.83 -5.67
CA PRO A 205 0.61 -8.49 -5.94
C PRO A 205 1.07 -9.45 -4.85
N LYS A 206 0.76 -9.17 -3.57
CA LYS A 206 1.05 -10.10 -2.48
C LYS A 206 0.27 -11.41 -2.63
N ALA A 207 -0.96 -11.35 -3.14
CA ALA A 207 -1.71 -12.57 -3.45
C ALA A 207 -1.12 -13.31 -4.65
N MET A 208 -0.66 -12.62 -5.69
CA MET A 208 0.02 -13.26 -6.82
C MET A 208 1.25 -14.05 -6.33
N MET A 209 2.07 -13.46 -5.46
CA MET A 209 3.23 -14.14 -4.87
C MET A 209 2.84 -15.33 -3.98
N ALA A 210 1.79 -15.19 -3.16
CA ALA A 210 1.28 -16.31 -2.37
C ALA A 210 0.69 -17.42 -3.26
N TYR A 211 0.02 -17.07 -4.35
CA TYR A 211 -0.54 -18.03 -5.30
C TYR A 211 0.55 -18.77 -6.09
N VAL A 212 1.64 -18.08 -6.45
CA VAL A 212 2.85 -18.71 -7.02
C VAL A 212 3.36 -19.84 -6.11
N ALA A 213 3.37 -19.65 -4.79
CA ALA A 213 3.79 -20.70 -3.86
C ALA A 213 2.84 -21.91 -3.85
N VAL A 214 1.53 -21.68 -4.00
CA VAL A 214 0.53 -22.75 -4.15
C VAL A 214 0.77 -23.54 -5.43
N LEU A 215 0.88 -22.86 -6.57
CA LEU A 215 1.11 -23.48 -7.88
C LEU A 215 2.41 -24.27 -7.92
N TYR A 216 3.47 -23.76 -7.28
CA TYR A 216 4.75 -24.44 -7.17
C TYR A 216 4.61 -25.78 -6.43
N LYS A 217 3.84 -25.80 -5.32
CA LYS A 217 3.58 -27.01 -4.54
C LYS A 217 2.75 -28.04 -5.32
N GLU A 218 1.84 -27.57 -6.16
CA GLU A 218 1.02 -28.40 -7.04
C GLU A 218 1.77 -28.90 -8.28
N GLY A 219 2.96 -28.36 -8.54
CA GLY A 219 3.78 -28.70 -9.70
C GLY A 219 3.37 -27.98 -10.99
N ASP A 220 2.48 -26.99 -10.92
CA ASP A 220 2.08 -26.18 -12.07
C ASP A 220 3.12 -25.10 -12.37
N MET A 221 4.22 -25.50 -13.02
CA MET A 221 5.28 -24.58 -13.40
C MET A 221 4.85 -23.57 -14.47
N VAL A 222 3.82 -23.87 -15.27
CA VAL A 222 3.28 -22.92 -16.26
C VAL A 222 2.59 -21.78 -15.53
N GLY A 223 1.73 -22.11 -14.57
CA GLY A 223 1.06 -21.14 -13.70
C GLY A 223 2.05 -20.34 -12.86
N VAL A 224 3.06 -20.97 -12.28
CA VAL A 224 4.14 -20.27 -11.55
C VAL A 224 4.78 -19.21 -12.44
N ARG A 225 5.18 -19.57 -13.67
CA ARG A 225 5.85 -18.61 -14.56
C ARG A 225 4.94 -17.45 -14.95
N HIS A 226 3.66 -17.74 -15.20
CA HIS A 226 2.68 -16.71 -15.55
C HIS A 226 2.47 -15.72 -14.40
N TRP A 227 2.09 -16.19 -13.21
CA TRP A 227 1.76 -15.31 -12.09
C TRP A 227 2.96 -14.58 -11.50
N LEU A 228 4.15 -15.18 -11.58
CA LEU A 228 5.38 -14.49 -11.17
C LEU A 228 5.73 -13.33 -12.10
N GLU A 229 5.52 -13.49 -13.41
CA GLU A 229 5.72 -12.41 -14.38
C GLU A 229 4.68 -11.30 -14.21
N GLU A 230 3.41 -11.65 -14.01
CA GLU A 230 2.35 -10.68 -13.69
C GLU A 230 2.67 -9.90 -12.41
N ALA A 231 3.10 -10.56 -11.34
CA ALA A 231 3.51 -9.91 -10.10
C ALA A 231 4.74 -9.00 -10.27
N ALA A 232 5.71 -9.41 -11.10
CA ALA A 232 6.87 -8.59 -11.41
C ALA A 232 6.47 -7.33 -12.20
N ASN A 233 5.49 -7.44 -13.09
CA ASN A 233 4.96 -6.33 -13.87
C ASN A 233 4.24 -5.28 -13.01
N THR A 234 3.79 -5.62 -11.80
CA THR A 234 3.22 -4.64 -10.86
C THR A 234 4.29 -3.86 -10.09
N GLY A 235 5.57 -4.23 -10.21
CA GLY A 235 6.66 -3.65 -9.41
C GLY A 235 6.77 -4.20 -7.99
N GLU A 236 6.13 -5.33 -7.66
CA GLU A 236 6.32 -5.96 -6.34
C GLU A 236 7.75 -6.47 -6.22
N GLN A 237 8.47 -6.02 -5.20
CA GLN A 237 9.92 -6.19 -5.16
C GLN A 237 10.38 -7.65 -5.03
N ASN A 238 9.62 -8.49 -4.30
CA ASN A 238 9.95 -9.92 -4.20
C ASN A 238 9.70 -10.62 -5.53
N ALA A 239 8.66 -10.24 -6.27
CA ALA A 239 8.33 -10.77 -7.57
C ALA A 239 9.39 -10.39 -8.61
N VAL A 240 9.76 -9.11 -8.69
CA VAL A 240 10.81 -8.62 -9.60
C VAL A 240 12.14 -9.34 -9.34
N SER A 241 12.54 -9.47 -8.08
CA SER A 241 13.78 -10.14 -7.71
C SER A 241 13.75 -11.66 -7.92
N THR A 242 12.64 -12.32 -7.60
CA THR A 242 12.46 -13.76 -7.81
C THR A 242 12.40 -14.09 -9.30
N TYR A 243 11.68 -13.29 -10.09
CA TYR A 243 11.62 -13.43 -11.54
C TYR A 243 13.00 -13.29 -12.17
N GLY A 244 13.72 -12.21 -11.81
CA GLY A 244 15.08 -12.00 -12.29
C GLY A 244 16.03 -13.13 -11.90
N ALA A 245 15.95 -13.63 -10.67
CA ALA A 245 16.79 -14.74 -10.21
C ALA A 245 16.50 -16.05 -10.95
N TYR A 246 15.24 -16.38 -11.20
CA TYR A 246 14.88 -17.56 -11.97
C TYR A 246 15.30 -17.49 -13.44
N LEU A 247 15.23 -16.31 -14.08
CA LEU A 247 15.76 -16.11 -15.44
C LEU A 247 17.28 -16.37 -15.53
N THR A 248 18.00 -16.13 -14.44
CA THR A 248 19.46 -16.37 -14.37
C THR A 248 19.83 -17.78 -13.88
N HIS A 249 18.85 -18.67 -13.73
CA HIS A 249 19.04 -20.04 -13.21
C HIS A 249 19.66 -20.04 -11.81
N THR A 250 19.21 -19.12 -10.96
CA THR A 250 19.75 -18.88 -9.62
C THR A 250 18.65 -18.86 -8.54
N PRO A 251 17.87 -19.95 -8.36
CA PRO A 251 18.11 -21.31 -8.87
C PRO A 251 17.28 -21.66 -10.13
N ASP A 252 17.70 -22.67 -10.89
CA ASP A 252 16.90 -23.24 -11.99
C ASP A 252 15.88 -24.26 -11.45
N LYS A 253 14.65 -23.79 -11.16
CA LYS A 253 13.58 -24.65 -10.59
C LYS A 253 12.26 -24.60 -11.33
N VAL A 254 12.05 -23.57 -12.14
CA VAL A 254 10.75 -23.27 -12.76
C VAL A 254 10.80 -23.30 -14.28
N GLY A 255 11.93 -23.69 -14.87
CA GLY A 255 12.07 -23.96 -16.31
C GLY A 255 11.97 -22.73 -17.20
N TYR A 256 12.46 -21.57 -16.74
CA TYR A 256 12.66 -20.44 -17.66
C TYR A 256 13.86 -20.70 -18.58
N PRO A 257 13.84 -20.24 -19.84
CA PRO A 257 15.06 -20.11 -20.63
C PRO A 257 16.07 -19.20 -19.91
N LEU A 258 17.36 -19.54 -20.02
CA LEU A 258 18.42 -18.73 -19.44
C LEU A 258 18.47 -17.35 -20.11
N ASP A 259 18.30 -16.31 -19.31
CA ASP A 259 18.42 -14.91 -19.72
C ASP A 259 19.13 -14.10 -18.64
N LEU A 260 20.47 -14.09 -18.72
CA LEU A 260 21.34 -13.39 -17.77
C LEU A 260 21.16 -11.86 -17.85
N VAL A 261 20.90 -11.32 -19.04
CA VAL A 261 20.78 -9.87 -19.26
C VAL A 261 19.49 -9.34 -18.63
N LYS A 262 18.35 -9.97 -18.95
CA LYS A 262 17.05 -9.61 -18.34
C LYS A 262 17.07 -9.86 -16.84
N GLY A 263 17.56 -11.04 -16.42
CA GLY A 263 17.55 -11.43 -15.02
C GLY A 263 18.42 -10.56 -14.13
N TYR A 264 19.68 -10.29 -14.52
CA TYR A 264 20.55 -9.34 -13.79
C TYR A 264 19.94 -7.94 -13.79
N GLY A 265 19.41 -7.49 -14.93
CA GLY A 265 18.78 -6.18 -15.06
C GLY A 265 17.65 -6.00 -14.05
N LEU A 266 16.72 -6.95 -13.96
CA LEU A 266 15.63 -6.96 -12.98
C LEU A 266 16.12 -6.98 -11.53
N VAL A 267 17.04 -7.89 -11.19
CA VAL A 267 17.59 -7.97 -9.81
C VAL A 267 18.29 -6.66 -9.46
N SER A 268 19.01 -6.04 -10.40
CA SER A 268 19.73 -4.77 -10.17
C SER A 268 18.81 -3.59 -9.85
N LEU A 269 17.51 -3.64 -10.24
CA LEU A 269 16.53 -2.60 -9.92
C LEU A 269 16.33 -2.44 -8.41
N LEU A 270 16.47 -3.53 -7.64
CA LEU A 270 16.31 -3.49 -6.18
C LEU A 270 17.35 -2.59 -5.51
N LYS A 271 18.44 -2.18 -6.19
CA LYS A 271 19.38 -1.18 -5.66
C LYS A 271 18.68 0.14 -5.30
N GLU A 272 17.52 0.41 -5.89
CA GLU A 272 16.69 1.55 -5.54
C GLU A 272 15.99 1.40 -4.19
N LEU A 273 15.85 0.20 -3.64
CA LEU A 273 15.16 -0.06 -2.37
C LEU A 273 16.11 0.10 -1.19
N ASP A 274 16.51 1.35 -0.98
CA ASP A 274 17.52 1.75 -0.01
C ASP A 274 16.91 2.41 1.26
N GLY A 275 15.57 2.42 1.37
CA GLY A 275 14.83 2.95 2.51
C GLY A 275 14.67 1.99 3.71
N GLY A 276 15.01 0.71 3.53
CA GLY A 276 14.86 -0.34 4.56
C GLY A 276 14.40 -1.67 3.97
N GLY A 277 14.00 -2.61 4.82
CA GLY A 277 13.63 -3.97 4.42
C GLY A 277 14.82 -4.86 4.06
N SER A 278 14.56 -6.05 3.51
CA SER A 278 15.57 -7.08 3.24
C SER A 278 16.15 -7.05 1.83
N ALA A 279 15.82 -6.02 1.02
CA ALA A 279 16.24 -5.95 -0.37
C ALA A 279 17.77 -5.87 -0.52
N ARG A 280 18.45 -5.12 0.36
CA ARG A 280 19.93 -5.02 0.34
C ARG A 280 20.61 -6.36 0.62
N ASP A 281 20.19 -7.05 1.67
CA ASP A 281 20.73 -8.36 2.05
C ASP A 281 20.59 -9.37 0.91
N TYR A 282 19.47 -9.34 0.19
CA TYR A 282 19.25 -10.17 -0.99
C TYR A 282 20.22 -9.83 -2.12
N LEU A 283 20.42 -8.54 -2.41
CA LEU A 283 21.31 -8.07 -3.48
C LEU A 283 22.78 -8.42 -3.23
N GLU A 284 23.25 -8.31 -1.98
CA GLU A 284 24.63 -8.61 -1.58
C GLU A 284 25.00 -10.07 -1.89
N VAL A 285 24.03 -10.98 -1.80
CA VAL A 285 24.22 -12.39 -2.14
C VAL A 285 24.02 -12.62 -3.64
N LYS A 286 22.91 -12.11 -4.21
CA LYS A 286 22.45 -12.55 -5.53
C LYS A 286 23.13 -11.87 -6.70
N LEU A 287 23.47 -10.58 -6.58
CA LEU A 287 24.14 -9.90 -7.70
C LEU A 287 25.53 -10.49 -8.00
N PRO A 288 26.43 -10.72 -7.02
CA PRO A 288 27.73 -11.32 -7.30
C PRO A 288 27.62 -12.74 -7.90
N GLU A 289 26.65 -13.54 -7.44
CA GLU A 289 26.41 -14.90 -7.94
C GLU A 289 26.00 -14.89 -9.43
N ILE A 290 25.18 -13.92 -9.83
CA ILE A 290 24.76 -13.75 -11.23
C ILE A 290 25.89 -13.13 -12.06
N GLU A 291 26.56 -12.10 -11.53
CA GLU A 291 27.64 -11.37 -12.22
C GLU A 291 28.81 -12.27 -12.58
N ALA A 292 29.14 -13.25 -11.72
CA ALA A 292 30.17 -14.26 -11.99
C ALA A 292 29.91 -15.11 -13.26
N LYS A 293 28.68 -15.12 -13.77
CA LYS A 293 28.26 -15.86 -14.97
C LYS A 293 28.20 -14.97 -16.22
N MET A 294 28.52 -13.68 -16.10
CA MET A 294 28.29 -12.67 -17.14
C MET A 294 29.58 -12.04 -17.66
N THR A 295 29.57 -11.59 -18.92
CA THR A 295 30.63 -10.72 -19.47
C THR A 295 30.36 -9.24 -19.18
N PRO A 296 31.39 -8.37 -19.24
CA PRO A 296 31.20 -6.92 -19.13
C PRO A 296 30.16 -6.34 -20.10
N GLU A 297 30.10 -6.86 -21.33
CA GLU A 297 29.10 -6.46 -22.33
C GLU A 297 27.68 -6.85 -21.89
N GLN A 298 27.49 -8.05 -21.34
CA GLN A 298 26.18 -8.48 -20.83
C GLN A 298 25.74 -7.64 -19.63
N ILE A 299 26.66 -7.25 -18.75
CA ILE A 299 26.37 -6.34 -17.63
C ILE A 299 25.95 -4.96 -18.17
N SER A 300 26.65 -4.44 -19.18
CA SER A 300 26.29 -3.19 -19.85
C SER A 300 24.87 -3.26 -20.46
N GLN A 301 24.55 -4.34 -21.17
CA GLN A 301 23.22 -4.58 -21.73
C GLN A 301 22.15 -4.70 -20.64
N ALA A 302 22.45 -5.36 -19.52
CA ALA A 302 21.54 -5.53 -18.40
C ALA A 302 21.19 -4.19 -17.74
N ASN A 303 22.18 -3.29 -17.61
CA ASN A 303 21.97 -1.94 -17.12
C ASN A 303 21.07 -1.12 -18.05
N GLU A 304 21.23 -1.24 -19.37
CA GLU A 304 20.33 -0.60 -20.34
C GLU A 304 18.92 -1.20 -20.32
N PHE A 305 18.80 -2.52 -20.15
CA PHE A 305 17.52 -3.18 -19.95
C PHE A 305 16.82 -2.65 -18.69
N ALA A 306 17.52 -2.55 -17.56
CA ALA A 306 16.97 -2.05 -16.30
C ALA A 306 16.44 -0.61 -16.43
N LYS A 307 17.17 0.26 -17.15
CA LYS A 307 16.70 1.63 -17.45
C LYS A 307 15.39 1.62 -18.24
N LYS A 308 15.30 0.78 -19.27
CA LYS A 308 14.07 0.66 -20.09
C LYS A 308 12.90 0.12 -19.27
N TRP A 309 13.15 -0.89 -18.43
CA TRP A 309 12.12 -1.46 -17.55
C TRP A 309 11.45 -0.41 -16.68
N LYS A 310 12.24 0.48 -16.05
CA LYS A 310 11.74 1.58 -15.21
C LYS A 310 10.85 2.57 -15.96
N LEU A 311 11.06 2.73 -17.26
CA LEU A 311 10.25 3.65 -18.09
C LEU A 311 8.91 3.05 -18.49
N THR A 312 8.78 1.71 -18.49
CA THR A 312 7.60 1.00 -18.99
C THR A 312 6.81 0.29 -17.90
N HIS A 313 7.28 0.26 -16.65
CA HIS A 313 6.63 -0.42 -15.53
C HIS A 313 6.45 0.51 -14.33
N PRO A 314 5.49 0.21 -13.43
CA PRO A 314 5.38 0.89 -12.15
C PRO A 314 6.69 0.83 -11.35
N PRO A 315 6.97 1.84 -10.51
CA PRO A 315 8.12 1.81 -9.61
C PRO A 315 8.08 0.61 -8.66
N LEU A 316 9.26 0.15 -8.23
CA LEU A 316 9.36 -0.88 -7.21
C LEU A 316 8.67 -0.46 -5.91
N SER A 317 8.00 -1.41 -5.29
CA SER A 317 7.19 -1.19 -4.09
C SER A 317 7.24 -2.39 -3.17
N PHE A 318 7.28 -2.15 -1.86
CA PHE A 318 7.05 -3.16 -0.82
C PHE A 318 5.54 -3.44 -0.60
N PHE A 319 4.67 -2.70 -1.29
CA PHE A 319 3.22 -2.72 -1.11
C PHE A 319 2.83 -2.65 0.38
N PRO A 320 3.27 -1.59 1.11
CA PRO A 320 2.87 -1.42 2.49
C PRO A 320 1.34 -1.36 2.59
N GLU A 321 0.81 -1.92 3.68
CA GLU A 321 -0.61 -1.78 3.95
C GLU A 321 -0.93 -0.34 4.32
N LYS A 322 -2.07 0.17 3.83
CA LYS A 322 -2.55 1.51 4.20
C LYS A 322 -2.69 1.59 5.74
N LEU A 323 -3.37 0.63 6.36
CA LEU A 323 -3.43 0.55 7.82
C LEU A 323 -2.28 -0.29 8.34
N SER A 324 -1.16 0.34 8.67
CA SER A 324 -0.11 -0.37 9.40
C SER A 324 -0.35 -0.32 10.91
N HIS A 325 -0.30 -1.51 11.52
CA HIS A 325 -0.47 -1.74 12.95
C HIS A 325 0.66 -1.16 13.80
#